data_AF-A0A4P9Z088-F1
#
_entry.id   AF-A0A4P9Z088-F1
#
_cell.length_a   1.000
_cell.length_b   1.000
_cell.length_c   1.000
_cell.angle_alpha   90.00
_cell.angle_beta   90.00
_cell.angle_gamma   90.00
#
_symmetry.space_group_name_H-M   'P 1'
#
loop_
_entity.id
_entity.type
_entity.pdbx_description
1 polymer ?
#
loop_
_entity_poly.entity_id
_entity_poly.type
_entity_poly.pdbx_seq_one_letter_code
_entity_poly.pdbx_strand_id
1 'polypeptide(L)'
;VPKGFYTYRVHEKPVPENGDCNATGARLDPHGKQGAKCNKDTLSDCEVGDLSGKYGVFFFEGQSDMHGLPLDREDPTIKVTDGADGVIGRSLVVKTTDGTFIACGNIKAG
;
A
#
# COMPACT_ATOMS: atom_id res chain seq x y z
N VAL A 1 17.89 -2.99 2.55
CA VAL A 1 16.85 -2.17 3.19
C VAL A 1 17.26 -1.90 4.63
N PRO A 2 17.37 -0.64 5.07
CA PRO A 2 17.78 -0.30 6.44
C PRO A 2 16.82 -0.81 7.52
N LYS A 3 17.29 -0.96 8.76
CA LYS A 3 16.39 -1.17 9.90
C LYS A 3 15.50 0.07 10.07
N GLY A 4 14.19 -0.11 10.22
CA GLY A 4 13.27 1.03 10.35
C GLY A 4 11.81 0.72 10.11
N PHE A 5 10.98 1.76 10.22
CA PHE A 5 9.56 1.71 9.93
C PHE A 5 9.27 2.06 8.47
N TYR A 6 8.32 1.34 7.89
CA TYR A 6 7.94 1.47 6.50
C TYR A 6 6.43 1.51 6.34
N THR A 7 6.00 2.37 5.43
CA THR A 7 4.62 2.43 4.95
C THR A 7 4.47 1.64 3.66
N TYR A 8 3.29 1.11 3.42
CA TYR A 8 2.91 0.29 2.28
C TYR A 8 1.50 0.69 1.86
N ARG A 9 1.33 1.02 0.58
CA ARG A 9 0.07 1.54 0.03
C ARG A 9 -0.14 1.10 -1.40
N VAL A 10 -1.39 0.88 -1.79
CA VAL A 10 -1.75 0.67 -3.20
C VAL A 10 -1.83 2.03 -3.88
N HIS A 11 -1.15 2.16 -5.02
CA HIS A 11 -1.15 3.34 -5.88
C HIS A 11 -2.03 3.11 -7.11
N GLU A 12 -2.43 4.18 -7.80
CA GLU A 12 -3.46 4.11 -8.83
C GLU A 12 -2.99 3.54 -10.18
N LYS A 13 -1.68 3.59 -10.47
CA LYS A 13 -1.09 3.10 -11.73
C LYS A 13 -0.20 1.89 -11.48
N PRO A 14 -0.01 1.03 -12.50
CA PRO A 14 1.04 0.02 -12.45
C PRO A 14 2.42 0.66 -12.41
N VAL A 15 3.39 -0.05 -11.86
CA VAL A 15 4.82 0.21 -12.05
C VAL A 15 5.13 0.05 -13.54
N PRO A 16 5.70 1.07 -14.19
CA PRO A 16 6.13 0.99 -15.60
C PRO A 16 7.27 -0.02 -15.82
N GLU A 17 7.54 -0.34 -17.08
CA GLU A 17 8.58 -1.32 -17.46
C GLU A 17 9.99 -0.96 -16.94
N ASN A 18 10.29 0.33 -16.78
CA ASN A 18 11.57 0.80 -16.25
C ASN A 18 11.68 0.67 -14.71
N GLY A 19 10.64 0.18 -14.03
CA GLY A 19 10.64 -0.03 -12.59
C GLY A 19 10.51 1.23 -11.73
N ASP A 20 10.22 2.39 -12.31
CA ASP A 20 10.16 3.65 -11.57
C ASP A 20 8.92 3.73 -10.67
N CYS A 21 9.12 3.60 -9.36
CA CYS A 21 8.04 3.70 -8.38
C CYS A 21 7.40 5.10 -8.32
N ASN A 22 8.07 6.15 -8.77
CA ASN A 22 7.50 7.50 -8.82
C ASN A 22 6.38 7.62 -9.86
N ALA A 23 6.41 6.77 -10.89
CA ALA A 23 5.42 6.76 -11.97
C ALA A 23 4.11 6.02 -11.62
N THR A 24 4.01 5.47 -10.40
CA THR A 24 2.80 4.75 -9.92
C THR A 24 1.60 5.68 -9.64
N GLY A 25 1.79 7.00 -9.72
CA GLY A 25 0.72 7.98 -9.56
C GLY A 25 0.32 8.19 -8.10
N ALA A 26 -0.90 8.69 -7.90
CA ALA A 26 -1.46 8.94 -6.57
C ALA A 26 -1.80 7.63 -5.83
N ARG A 27 -2.15 7.75 -4.55
CA ARG A 27 -2.68 6.64 -3.74
C ARG A 27 -4.05 6.23 -4.30
N LEU A 28 -4.36 4.94 -4.31
CA LEU A 28 -5.68 4.44 -4.70
C LEU A 28 -6.73 4.97 -3.70
N ASP A 29 -7.53 5.93 -4.16
CA ASP A 29 -8.57 6.58 -3.36
C ASP A 29 -9.81 6.93 -4.20
N PRO A 30 -10.60 5.92 -4.62
CA PRO A 30 -11.76 6.13 -5.49
C PRO A 30 -12.91 6.87 -4.78
N HIS A 31 -12.82 7.06 -3.45
CA HIS A 31 -13.85 7.66 -2.62
C HIS A 31 -13.43 9.02 -2.02
N GLY A 32 -12.28 9.56 -2.45
CA GLY A 32 -11.83 10.90 -2.08
C GLY A 32 -11.61 11.10 -0.58
N LYS A 33 -11.06 10.08 0.10
CA LYS A 33 -10.70 10.11 1.53
C LYS A 33 -9.34 10.74 1.80
N GLN A 34 -8.62 11.18 0.76
CA GLN A 34 -7.30 11.76 0.88
C GLN A 34 -7.27 12.95 1.85
N GLY A 35 -6.38 12.88 2.84
CA GLY A 35 -6.21 13.93 3.86
C GLY A 35 -7.14 13.80 5.06
N ALA A 36 -8.13 12.91 5.03
CA ALA A 36 -8.87 12.51 6.22
C ALA A 36 -7.97 11.64 7.12
N LYS A 37 -8.15 11.75 8.45
CA LYS A 37 -7.49 10.84 9.38
C LYS A 37 -8.13 9.46 9.25
N CYS A 38 -7.38 8.48 8.77
CA CYS A 38 -7.83 7.10 8.72
C CYS A 38 -8.22 6.60 10.13
N ASN A 39 -9.45 6.12 10.25
CA ASN A 39 -9.98 5.52 11.47
C ASN A 39 -9.89 3.99 11.37
N LYS A 40 -9.13 3.35 12.26
CA LYS A 40 -8.93 1.89 12.25
C LYS A 40 -10.19 1.12 12.66
N ASP A 41 -11.11 1.75 13.38
CA ASP A 41 -12.39 1.15 13.76
C ASP A 41 -13.43 1.28 12.63
N THR A 42 -13.13 2.07 11.58
CA THR A 42 -14.04 2.36 10.46
C THR A 42 -13.24 2.46 9.17
N LEU A 43 -12.77 1.30 8.67
CA LEU A 43 -11.83 1.22 7.54
C LEU A 43 -12.31 1.91 6.26
N SER A 44 -13.63 2.04 6.07
CA SER A 44 -14.24 2.75 4.92
C SER A 44 -14.01 4.27 4.94
N ASP A 45 -13.52 4.84 6.05
CA ASP A 45 -13.11 6.24 6.13
C ASP A 45 -11.66 6.47 5.69
N CYS A 46 -10.90 5.40 5.45
CA CYS A 46 -9.54 5.46 4.96
C CYS A 46 -9.52 5.44 3.43
N GLU A 47 -8.45 5.96 2.83
CA GLU A 47 -8.14 5.71 1.42
C GLU A 47 -8.09 4.18 1.20
N VAL A 48 -8.72 3.68 0.13
CA VAL A 48 -8.78 2.24 -0.16
C VAL A 48 -7.37 1.64 -0.19
N GLY A 49 -6.41 2.37 -0.77
CA GLY A 49 -5.02 1.95 -0.84
C GLY A 49 -4.17 2.17 0.41
N ASP A 50 -4.63 2.85 1.47
CA ASP A 50 -3.80 3.15 2.66
C ASP A 50 -3.75 2.01 3.68
N LEU A 51 -3.09 0.92 3.30
CA LEU A 51 -2.92 -0.26 4.14
C LEU A 51 -2.18 0.04 5.45
N SER A 52 -1.16 0.91 5.42
CA SER A 52 -0.46 1.34 6.63
C SER A 52 -1.31 2.17 7.58
N GLY A 53 -2.19 3.03 7.05
CA GLY A 53 -3.14 3.77 7.87
C GLY A 53 -4.09 2.82 8.61
N LYS A 54 -4.62 1.82 7.89
CA LYS A 54 -5.55 0.82 8.41
C LYS A 54 -4.92 -0.14 9.42
N TYR A 55 -3.78 -0.72 9.07
CA TYR A 55 -3.20 -1.86 9.81
C TYR A 55 -1.90 -1.56 10.54
N GLY A 56 -1.38 -0.33 10.40
CA GLY A 56 -0.10 0.09 10.97
C GLY A 56 1.06 -0.08 10.01
N VAL A 57 2.15 0.63 10.29
CA VAL A 57 3.43 0.53 9.57
C VAL A 57 4.15 -0.77 9.93
N PHE A 58 4.95 -1.29 9.01
CA PHE A 58 5.81 -2.42 9.34
C PHE A 58 7.17 -1.97 9.84
N PHE A 59 7.72 -2.70 10.80
CA PHE A 59 9.10 -2.53 11.24
C PHE A 59 9.95 -3.63 10.64
N PHE A 60 11.05 -3.26 9.99
CA PHE A 60 12.03 -4.20 9.47
C PHE A 60 13.26 -4.14 10.37
N GLU A 61 13.60 -5.24 11.05
CA GLU A 61 14.77 -5.31 11.93
C GLU A 61 16.07 -5.69 11.19
N GLY A 62 15.98 -6.16 9.95
CA GLY A 62 17.11 -6.69 9.19
C GLY A 62 16.84 -8.11 8.68
N GLN A 63 17.82 -8.72 7.99
CA GLN A 63 17.68 -10.05 7.38
C GLN A 63 17.41 -11.19 8.38
N SER A 64 17.71 -10.99 9.66
CA SER A 64 17.52 -11.99 10.72
C SER A 64 16.07 -12.10 11.22
N ASP A 65 15.19 -11.19 10.83
CA ASP A 65 13.81 -11.14 11.34
C ASP A 65 12.79 -11.15 10.19
N MET A 66 12.86 -12.20 9.37
CA MET A 66 11.74 -12.60 8.50
C MET A 66 10.60 -13.26 9.30
N HIS A 67 10.53 -13.10 10.63
CA HIS A 67 9.27 -13.22 11.35
C HIS A 67 8.39 -12.06 10.91
N GLY A 68 7.87 -12.22 9.69
CA GLY A 68 6.99 -11.29 9.05
C GLY A 68 5.90 -10.93 10.04
N LEU A 69 5.59 -9.64 10.12
CA LEU A 69 4.31 -9.24 10.67
C LEU A 69 3.26 -10.19 10.12
N PRO A 70 2.32 -10.66 10.94
CA PRO A 70 1.12 -11.28 10.40
C PRO A 70 0.43 -10.23 9.50
N LEU A 71 0.81 -10.27 8.22
CA LEU A 71 0.24 -9.51 7.12
C LEU A 71 -1.01 -10.22 6.59
N ASP A 72 -1.38 -11.35 7.19
CA ASP A 72 -2.68 -11.95 6.98
C ASP A 72 -3.74 -11.06 7.64
N ARG A 73 -4.38 -10.25 6.80
CA ARG A 73 -5.40 -9.28 7.15
C ARG A 73 -6.48 -9.31 6.09
N GLU A 74 -7.71 -9.45 6.56
CA GLU A 74 -8.87 -9.20 5.71
C GLU A 74 -9.13 -7.68 5.66
N ASP A 75 -9.11 -7.12 4.45
CA ASP A 75 -9.51 -5.74 4.18
C ASP A 75 -10.83 -5.72 3.40
N PRO A 76 -11.97 -5.46 4.07
CA PRO A 76 -13.28 -5.47 3.42
C PRO A 76 -13.48 -4.31 2.44
N THR A 77 -12.58 -3.33 2.41
CA THR A 77 -12.65 -2.17 1.51
C THR A 77 -11.86 -2.38 0.22
N ILE A 78 -11.01 -3.42 0.15
CA ILE A 78 -10.26 -3.77 -1.06
C ILE A 78 -11.09 -4.72 -1.93
N LYS A 79 -11.23 -4.35 -3.21
CA LYS A 79 -11.83 -5.22 -4.23
C LYS A 79 -10.73 -5.82 -5.09
N VAL A 80 -10.65 -7.15 -5.12
CA VAL A 80 -9.73 -7.89 -6.01
C VAL A 80 -10.37 -8.04 -7.40
N THR A 81 -10.61 -6.90 -8.03
CA THR A 81 -11.17 -6.78 -9.38
C THR A 81 -10.36 -5.78 -10.19
N ASP A 82 -10.63 -5.69 -11.48
CA ASP A 82 -10.26 -4.53 -12.29
C ASP A 82 -11.20 -3.34 -12.00
N GLY A 83 -10.95 -2.22 -12.70
CA GLY A 83 -11.79 -1.02 -12.63
C GLY A 83 -11.37 0.03 -11.59
N ALA A 84 -12.21 1.05 -11.45
CA ALA A 84 -11.90 2.25 -10.66
C ALA A 84 -11.71 1.96 -9.16
N ASP A 85 -12.43 0.98 -8.61
CA ASP A 85 -12.34 0.58 -7.19
C ASP A 85 -11.43 -0.63 -6.94
N GLY A 86 -10.99 -1.30 -8.01
CA GLY A 86 -10.27 -2.56 -7.95
C GLY A 86 -8.75 -2.40 -7.87
N VAL A 87 -8.07 -3.37 -7.25
CA VAL A 87 -6.60 -3.36 -7.12
C VAL A 87 -5.86 -4.06 -8.27
N ILE A 88 -6.54 -4.81 -9.14
CA ILE A 88 -5.89 -5.45 -10.28
C ILE A 88 -5.46 -4.40 -11.30
N GLY A 89 -4.22 -4.51 -11.81
CA GLY A 89 -3.62 -3.53 -12.73
C GLY A 89 -2.97 -2.33 -12.04
N ARG A 90 -2.90 -2.35 -10.71
CA ARG A 90 -2.27 -1.31 -9.88
C ARG A 90 -0.95 -1.78 -9.30
N SER A 91 -0.38 -0.97 -8.41
CA SER A 91 0.87 -1.29 -7.74
C SER A 91 0.79 -1.14 -6.23
N LEU A 92 1.49 -2.02 -5.50
CA LEU A 92 1.80 -1.83 -4.09
C LEU A 92 3.14 -1.11 -4.00
N VAL A 93 3.19 -0.02 -3.25
CA VAL A 93 4.38 0.82 -3.05
C VAL A 93 4.76 0.82 -1.58
N VAL A 94 6.04 0.58 -1.32
CA VAL A 94 6.66 0.64 0.00
C VAL A 94 7.55 1.87 0.09
N LYS A 95 7.39 2.64 1.17
CA LYS A 95 8.18 3.83 1.46
C LYS A 95 8.68 3.81 2.90
N THR A 96 9.78 4.48 3.18
CA THR A 96 10.12 4.91 4.54
C THR A 96 9.05 5.86 5.09
N THR A 97 9.03 6.09 6.40
CA THR A 97 8.10 7.04 7.03
C THR A 97 8.33 8.50 6.62
N ASP A 98 9.52 8.84 6.12
CA ASP A 98 9.83 10.16 5.54
C ASP A 98 9.37 10.33 4.07
N GLY A 99 8.82 9.27 3.47
CA GLY A 99 8.25 9.30 2.12
C GLY A 99 9.19 8.86 0.99
N THR A 100 10.41 8.44 1.30
CA THR A 100 11.35 7.89 0.31
C THR A 100 10.86 6.54 -0.21
N PHE A 101 10.81 6.36 -1.54
CA PHE A 101 10.45 5.09 -2.17
C PHE A 101 11.52 4.02 -1.94
N ILE A 102 11.09 2.81 -1.60
CA ILE A 102 11.97 1.67 -1.29
C ILE A 102 11.76 0.52 -2.27
N ALA A 103 10.50 0.20 -2.55
CA ALA A 103 10.13 -0.85 -3.49
C ALA A 103 8.72 -0.61 -4.01
N CYS A 104 8.41 -1.19 -5.16
CA CYS A 104 7.06 -1.25 -5.67
C CYS A 104 6.88 -2.52 -6.51
N GLY A 105 5.64 -2.98 -6.67
CA GLY A 105 5.32 -4.17 -7.46
C GLY A 105 3.90 -4.14 -8.00
N ASN A 106 3.70 -4.71 -9.18
CA ASN A 106 2.40 -4.79 -9.85
C ASN A 106 1.50 -5.87 -9.26
N ILE A 107 0.22 -5.54 -9.09
CA ILE A 107 -0.84 -6.46 -8.67
C ILE A 107 -1.51 -7.00 -9.93
N LYS A 108 -1.42 -8.31 -10.14
CA LYS A 108 -1.96 -9.01 -11.31
C LYS A 108 -3.02 -10.03 -10.89
N ALA A 109 -3.99 -10.27 -11.76
CA ALA A 109 -4.85 -11.43 -11.63
C ALA A 109 -4.01 -12.71 -11.82
N GLY A 110 -4.35 -13.75 -11.06
CA GLY A 110 -3.74 -15.07 -11.16
C GLY A 110 -4.21 -15.86 -12.36
#